data_AF-A0A453IDC0-F1
#
_entry.id   AF-A0A453IDC0-F1
#
_cell.length_a   1.000
_cell.length_b   1.000
_cell.length_c   1.000
_cell.angle_alpha   90.00
_cell.angle_beta   90.00
_cell.angle_gamma   90.00
#
_symmetry.space_group_name_H-M   'P 1'
#
loop_
_entity.id
_entity.type
_entity.pdbx_description
1 polymer ?
#
loop_
_entity_poly.entity_id
_entity_poly.type
_entity_poly.pdbx_seq_one_letter_code
_entity_poly.pdbx_strand_id
1 'polypeptide(L)' 'MSALEQTIRKFAEKPSRSLIKLELGLSSESLGEAYDFYNLYLLEVGFGIRYGKSMLNAARMKSMQEIVCGCPVRVLIRTS' A
#
# COMPACT_ATOMS: atom_id res chain seq x y z
N MET A 1 9.13 -11.39 -8.77
CA MET A 1 8.00 -10.48 -9.07
C MET A 1 7.42 -10.05 -7.75
N SER A 2 7.41 -8.75 -7.52
CA SER A 2 6.96 -8.13 -6.27
C SER A 2 5.44 -8.26 -6.09
N ALA A 3 4.93 -8.11 -4.87
CA ALA A 3 3.51 -8.15 -4.56
C ALA A 3 2.72 -7.09 -5.36
N LEU A 4 3.33 -5.91 -5.52
CA LEU A 4 2.78 -4.81 -6.31
C LEU A 4 2.71 -5.15 -7.80
N GLU A 5 3.81 -5.67 -8.37
CA GLU A 5 3.86 -6.08 -9.78
C GLU A 5 2.82 -7.14 -10.10
N GLN A 6 2.67 -8.15 -9.24
CA GLN A 6 1.68 -9.21 -9.41
C GLN A 6 0.25 -8.65 -9.43
N THR A 7 -0.03 -7.66 -8.59
CA THR A 7 -1.36 -7.06 -8.47
C THR A 7 -1.69 -6.17 -9.67
N ILE A 8 -0.75 -5.32 -10.10
CA ILE A 8 -0.89 -4.50 -11.31
C ILE A 8 -1.13 -5.40 -12.53
N ARG A 9 -0.37 -6.49 -12.65
CA ARG A 9 -0.52 -7.44 -13.74
C ARG A 9 -1.87 -8.15 -13.72
N LYS A 10 -2.30 -8.68 -12.55
CA LYS A 10 -3.63 -9.29 -12.38
C LYS A 10 -4.75 -8.32 -12.77
N PHE A 11 -4.64 -7.05 -12.38
CA PHE A 11 -5.62 -6.02 -12.73
C PHE A 11 -5.64 -5.73 -14.24
N ALA A 12 -4.47 -5.63 -14.87
CA ALA A 12 -4.37 -5.42 -16.32
C ALA A 12 -4.96 -6.60 -17.13
N GLU A 13 -4.75 -7.83 -16.66
CA GLU A 13 -5.31 -9.05 -17.28
C GLU A 13 -6.82 -9.15 -17.07
N LYS A 14 -7.34 -8.74 -15.91
CA LYS A 14 -8.77 -8.75 -15.59
C LYS A 14 -9.18 -7.54 -14.76
N PRO A 15 -9.61 -6.45 -15.41
CA PRO A 15 -10.06 -5.24 -14.72
C PRO A 15 -11.25 -5.57 -13.82
N SER A 16 -11.07 -5.35 -12.52
CA SER A 16 -12.08 -5.60 -11.50
C SER A 16 -12.56 -4.27 -10.92
N ARG A 17 -13.74 -4.23 -10.27
CA ARG A 17 -14.21 -3.00 -9.60
C ARG A 17 -13.25 -2.51 -8.52
N SER A 18 -12.50 -3.43 -7.92
CA SER A 18 -11.42 -3.11 -6.99
C SER A 18 -10.06 -3.21 -7.67
N LEU A 19 -9.23 -2.19 -7.49
CA LEU A 19 -7.88 -2.12 -8.06
C LEU A 19 -6.96 -3.13 -7.39
N ILE A 20 -7.15 -3.39 -6.08
CA ILE A 20 -6.25 -4.23 -5.29
C ILE A 20 -7.06 -5.13 -4.36
N LYS A 21 -6.87 -6.45 -4.51
CA LYS A 21 -7.35 -7.43 -3.55
C LYS A 21 -6.23 -7.77 -2.58
N LEU A 22 -6.40 -7.43 -1.30
CA LEU A 22 -5.48 -7.84 -0.25
C LEU A 22 -5.64 -9.36 -0.01
N GLU A 23 -4.61 -10.14 -0.33
CA GLU A 23 -4.56 -11.57 -0.05
C GLU A 23 -3.73 -11.82 1.23
N LEU A 24 -4.23 -12.69 2.12
CA LEU A 24 -3.49 -13.10 3.30
C LEU A 24 -2.21 -13.82 2.89
N GLY A 25 -1.09 -13.49 3.54
CA GLY A 25 0.21 -14.13 3.27
C GLY A 25 1.08 -13.42 2.22
N LEU A 26 0.67 -12.25 1.72
CA LEU A 26 1.56 -11.41 0.90
C LEU A 26 2.74 -10.90 1.74
N SER A 27 3.96 -11.20 1.28
CA SER A 27 5.20 -10.58 1.76
C SER A 27 5.65 -9.50 0.79
N SER A 28 6.15 -8.39 1.32
CA SER A 28 6.80 -7.35 0.53
C SER A 28 8.32 -7.47 0.66
N GLU A 29 9.05 -7.22 -0.41
CA GLU A 29 10.51 -7.28 -0.43
C GLU A 29 11.12 -5.99 0.14
N SER A 30 10.33 -4.91 0.22
CA SER A 30 10.77 -3.65 0.80
C SER A 30 9.64 -2.89 1.51
N LEU A 31 10.04 -2.01 2.43
CA LEU A 31 9.14 -1.07 3.08
C LEU A 31 8.43 -0.14 2.09
N GLY A 32 9.15 0.34 1.07
CA GLY A 32 8.60 1.24 0.06
C GLY A 32 7.52 0.56 -0.78
N GLU A 33 7.78 -0.68 -1.21
CA GLU A 33 6.79 -1.49 -1.92
C GLU A 33 5.54 -1.72 -1.07
N ALA A 34 5.71 -2.11 0.21
CA ALA A 34 4.58 -2.28 1.12
C ALA A 34 3.78 -0.98 1.25
N TYR A 35 4.46 0.16 1.39
CA TYR A 35 3.82 1.46 1.53
C TYR A 35 2.98 1.83 0.30
N ASP A 36 3.53 1.69 -0.90
CA ASP A 36 2.83 2.00 -2.15
C ASP A 36 1.64 1.06 -2.36
N PHE A 37 1.84 -0.24 -2.09
CA PHE A 37 0.79 -1.24 -2.16
C PHE A 37 -0.40 -0.92 -1.24
N TYR A 38 -0.12 -0.67 0.04
CA TYR A 38 -1.17 -0.37 1.02
C TYR A 38 -1.84 0.98 0.72
N ASN A 39 -1.11 1.99 0.25
CA ASN A 39 -1.72 3.25 -0.16
C ASN A 39 -2.67 3.08 -1.34
N LEU A 40 -2.31 2.29 -2.34
CA LEU A 40 -3.20 2.02 -3.48
C LEU A 40 -4.47 1.27 -3.05
N TYR A 41 -4.35 0.29 -2.14
CA TYR A 41 -5.49 -0.42 -1.57
C TYR A 41 -6.40 0.53 -0.75
N LEU A 42 -5.81 1.29 0.18
CA LEU A 42 -6.57 2.14 1.11
C LEU A 42 -7.12 3.41 0.44
N LEU A 43 -6.52 3.84 -0.67
CA LEU A 43 -7.08 4.89 -1.52
C LEU A 43 -8.48 4.51 -2.01
N GLU A 44 -8.70 3.23 -2.34
CA GLU A 44 -10.02 2.71 -2.72
C GLU A 44 -11.01 2.77 -1.54
N VAL A 45 -10.51 2.63 -0.31
CA VAL A 45 -11.28 2.76 0.93
C VAL A 45 -11.51 4.23 1.32
N GLY A 46 -10.77 5.17 0.73
CA GLY A 46 -10.97 6.62 0.88
C GLY A 46 -10.02 7.31 1.85
N PHE A 47 -8.90 6.70 2.22
CA PHE A 47 -7.87 7.35 3.05
C PHE A 47 -6.46 6.88 2.68
N GLY A 48 -5.48 7.76 2.90
CA GLY A 48 -4.06 7.41 2.73
C GLY A 48 -3.44 6.90 4.01
N ILE A 49 -2.22 6.39 3.93
CA ILE A 49 -1.35 6.10 5.07
C ILE A 49 -0.10 6.99 5.03
N ARG A 50 0.59 7.06 6.17
CA ARG A 50 1.87 7.77 6.33
C ARG A 50 2.79 6.99 7.26
N TYR A 51 4.08 7.28 7.19
CA TYR A 51 5.06 6.73 8.14
C TYR A 51 4.90 7.37 9.52
N GLY A 52 4.71 6.53 10.53
CA GLY A 52 4.74 6.91 11.95
C GLY A 52 6.16 6.80 12.52
N LYS A 53 6.26 6.42 13.80
CA LYS A 53 7.57 6.23 14.45
C LYS A 53 8.33 5.08 13.79
N SER A 54 9.65 5.17 13.87
CA SER A 54 10.54 4.09 13.43
C SER A 54 11.46 3.70 14.57
N MET A 55 11.78 2.42 14.66
CA MET A 55 12.71 1.89 15.65
C MET A 55 14.02 1.49 14.97
N LEU A 56 15.13 1.80 15.64
CA LEU A 56 16.47 1.41 15.20
C LEU A 56 16.98 0.26 16.05
N ASN A 57 17.76 -0.63 15.45
CA ASN A 57 18.51 -1.65 16.17
C ASN A 57 19.83 -1.10 16.73
N ALA A 58 20.60 -1.95 17.43
CA ALA A 58 21.90 -1.57 18.00
C ALA A 58 22.90 -1.07 16.94
N ALA A 59 22.79 -1.56 15.70
CA ALA A 59 23.58 -1.11 14.55
C ALA A 59 23.04 0.18 13.89
N ARG A 60 22.07 0.85 14.53
CA ARG A 60 21.37 2.05 14.04
C ARG A 60 20.65 1.87 12.69
N MET A 61 20.32 0.63 12.33
CA MET A 61 19.52 0.31 11.15
C MET A 61 18.04 0.23 11.53
N LYS A 62 17.16 0.69 10.65
CA LYS A 62 15.71 0.64 10.87
C LYS A 62 15.24 -0.82 10.92
N SER A 63 14.71 -1.24 12.07
CA SER A 63 14.17 -2.59 12.29
C SER A 63 12.65 -2.63 12.29
N MET A 64 12.00 -1.48 12.51
CA MET A 64 10.54 -1.35 12.49
C MET A 64 10.14 0.02 11.95
N GLN A 65 9.03 0.05 11.21
CA GLN A 65 8.37 1.27 10.77
C GLN A 65 6.87 1.16 11.05
N GLU A 66 6.34 2.07 11.86
CA GLU A 66 4.89 2.22 12.00
C GLU A 66 4.30 2.75 10.70
N ILE A 67 3.16 2.17 10.31
CA ILE A 67 2.28 2.68 9.26
C ILE A 67 1.02 3.16 9.96
N VAL A 68 0.69 4.44 9.81
CA VAL A 68 -0.47 5.05 10.48
C VAL A 68 -1.42 5.66 9.47
N CYS A 69 -2.69 5.78 9.87
CA CYS A 69 -3.70 6.46 9.05
C CYS A 69 -3.29 7.91 8.78
N GLY A 70 -3.43 8.30 7.51
CA GLY A 70 -3.19 9.63 6.99
C GLY A 70 -4.50 10.41 6.78
N CYS A 71 -4.46 11.43 5.92
CA CYS A 71 -5.62 12.23 5.61
C CYS A 71 -6.66 11.43 4.80
N PRO A 72 -7.97 11.73 4.97
CA PRO A 72 -8.99 11.23 4.07
C PRO A 72 -8.70 11.71 2.66
N VAL A 73 -8.76 10.80 1.70
CA VAL A 73 -8.57 11.12 0.30
C VAL A 73 -9.94 11.30 -0.32
N ARG A 74 -10.26 12.54 -0.70
CA ARG A 74 -11.44 12.79 -1.53
C ARG A 74 -11.10 12.35 -2.94
N VAL A 75 -11.52 11.15 -3.32
CA VAL A 75 -11.51 10.73 -4.72
C VAL A 75 -12.52 11.62 -5.44
N LEU A 76 -12.01 12.61 -6.18
CA LEU A 76 -12.82 13.51 -6.99
C LEU A 76 -13.20 12.73 -8.24
N ILE A 77 -14.24 11.90 -8.13
CA ILE A 77 -14.83 11.22 -9.28
C ILE A 77 -15.43 12.33 -10.14
N ARG A 78 -14.73 12.72 -11.21
CA ARG A 78 -15.31 13.53 -12.27
C ARG A 78 -16.40 12.68 -12.91
N THR A 79 -17.65 12.91 -12.51
CA THR A 79 -18.82 12.44 -13.24
C THR A 79 -18.88 13.25 -14.53
N SER A 80 -18.56 12.61 -15.66
CA SER A 80 -18.88 13.09 -17.00
C SER A 80 -20.28 12.65 -17.38
#